data_AF-A0A2D7F8G1-F1
#
_entry.id   AF-A0A2D7F8G1-F1
#
_cell.length_a   1.000
_cell.length_b   1.000
_cell.length_c   1.000
_cell.angle_alpha   90.00
_cell.angle_beta   90.00
_cell.angle_gamma   90.00
#
_symmetry.space_group_name_H-M   'P 1'
#
loop_
_entity.id
_entity.type
_entity.pdbx_description
1 polymer ?
#
loop_
_entity_poly.entity_id
_entity_poly.type
_entity_poly.pdbx_seq_one_letter_code
_entity_poly.pdbx_strand_id
1 'polypeptide(L)'
;MSGIPSNIEEQWAGTLAFIRKSHPWHRNAFIIFNVLLTALNIYGGPPWWGLWPLLITGLIYALHYLIYKASVIDDDWVDARAVDLRYKSYDQGHIDFIAERHDLDQVNDMLVKKGKEDKKRRKGNAD
;
A
#
# COMPACT_ATOMS: atom_id res chain seq x y z
N MET A 1 -19.05 11.67 21.28
CA MET A 1 -19.85 10.57 20.70
C MET A 1 -20.60 11.13 19.49
N SER A 2 -20.00 11.08 18.31
CA SER A 2 -20.64 11.47 17.05
C SER A 2 -21.28 10.24 16.44
N GLY A 3 -22.60 10.13 16.55
CA GLY A 3 -23.37 9.08 15.91
C GLY A 3 -23.33 9.25 14.40
N ILE A 4 -22.63 8.37 13.71
CA ILE A 4 -22.72 8.25 12.25
C ILE A 4 -24.17 7.84 11.94
N PRO A 5 -24.90 8.58 11.08
CA PRO A 5 -26.28 8.24 10.77
C PRO A 5 -26.33 6.87 10.07
N SER A 6 -27.15 5.97 10.61
CA SER A 6 -27.28 4.56 10.17
C SER A 6 -27.79 4.38 8.74
N ASN A 7 -28.18 5.47 8.06
CA ASN A 7 -28.64 5.43 6.66
C ASN A 7 -27.49 5.42 5.63
N ILE A 8 -26.26 5.74 6.05
CA ILE A 8 -25.09 5.77 5.15
C ILE A 8 -24.66 4.33 4.83
N GLU A 9 -24.61 3.47 5.86
CA GLU A 9 -24.26 2.04 5.75
C GLU A 9 -25.19 1.30 4.76
N GLU A 10 -26.52 1.53 4.83
CA GLU A 10 -27.48 0.90 3.92
C GLU A 10 -27.36 1.38 2.46
N GLN A 11 -27.07 2.67 2.24
CA GLN A 11 -26.89 3.22 0.88
C GLN A 11 -25.64 2.66 0.21
N TRP A 12 -24.53 2.53 0.95
CA TRP A 12 -23.31 1.93 0.42
C TRP A 12 -23.48 0.42 0.19
N ALA A 13 -24.15 -0.30 1.09
CA ALA A 13 -24.37 -1.74 0.95
C ALA A 13 -25.14 -2.09 -0.34
N GLY A 14 -26.22 -1.37 -0.65
CA GLY A 14 -26.99 -1.57 -1.89
C GLY A 14 -26.20 -1.24 -3.16
N THR A 15 -25.41 -0.16 -3.13
CA THR A 15 -24.60 0.29 -4.26
C THR A 15 -23.46 -0.70 -4.55
N LEU A 16 -22.79 -1.19 -3.51
CA LEU A 16 -21.70 -2.18 -3.61
C LEU A 16 -22.23 -3.55 -4.07
N ALA A 17 -23.40 -3.97 -3.61
CA ALA A 17 -24.05 -5.20 -4.06
C ALA A 17 -24.43 -5.15 -5.55
N PHE A 18 -24.94 -4.01 -6.03
CA PHE A 18 -25.22 -3.78 -7.45
C PHE A 18 -23.94 -3.84 -8.29
N ILE A 19 -22.89 -3.13 -7.88
CA ILE A 19 -21.58 -3.12 -8.56
C ILE A 19 -21.00 -4.53 -8.65
N ARG A 20 -21.10 -5.32 -7.57
CA ARG A 20 -20.55 -6.69 -7.54
C ARG A 20 -21.25 -7.63 -8.52
N LYS A 21 -22.58 -7.50 -8.65
CA LYS A 21 -23.39 -8.33 -9.55
C LYS A 21 -23.26 -7.91 -11.02
N SER A 22 -23.08 -6.62 -11.29
CA SER A 22 -22.98 -6.10 -12.66
C SER A 22 -21.57 -6.17 -13.26
N HIS A 23 -20.53 -6.38 -12.43
CA HIS A 23 -19.13 -6.46 -12.88
C HIS A 23 -18.84 -7.39 -14.08
N PRO A 24 -19.30 -8.66 -14.13
CA PRO A 24 -19.03 -9.51 -15.29
C PRO A 24 -19.70 -9.01 -16.58
N TRP A 25 -20.84 -8.32 -16.45
CA TRP A 25 -21.52 -7.70 -17.59
C TRP A 25 -20.78 -6.46 -18.08
N HIS A 26 -20.33 -5.58 -17.18
CA HIS A 26 -19.52 -4.40 -17.53
C HIS A 26 -18.19 -4.78 -18.18
N ARG A 27 -17.51 -5.82 -17.67
CA ARG A 27 -16.30 -6.36 -18.27
C ARG A 27 -16.55 -6.82 -19.70
N ASN A 28 -17.56 -7.65 -19.92
CA ASN A 28 -17.85 -8.20 -21.24
C ASN A 28 -18.30 -7.10 -22.21
N ALA A 29 -19.14 -6.16 -21.77
CA ALA A 29 -19.57 -5.01 -22.56
C ALA A 29 -18.38 -4.12 -22.95
N PHE A 30 -17.45 -3.88 -22.03
CA PHE A 30 -16.23 -3.11 -22.30
C PHE A 30 -15.33 -3.78 -23.33
N ILE A 31 -15.11 -5.10 -23.22
CA ILE A 31 -14.32 -5.88 -24.16
C ILE A 31 -14.97 -5.84 -25.56
N ILE A 32 -16.27 -6.12 -25.65
CA ILE A 32 -17.00 -6.12 -26.91
C ILE A 32 -16.94 -4.74 -27.56
N PHE A 33 -17.20 -3.68 -26.78
CA PHE A 33 -17.14 -2.31 -27.27
C PHE A 33 -15.75 -1.94 -27.80
N ASN A 34 -14.67 -2.27 -27.07
CA ASN A 34 -13.31 -1.97 -27.49
C ASN A 34 -12.91 -2.77 -28.73
N VAL A 35 -13.25 -4.05 -28.80
CA VAL A 35 -12.98 -4.88 -29.99
C VAL A 35 -13.66 -4.31 -31.23
N LEU A 36 -14.95 -3.93 -31.11
CA LEU A 36 -15.68 -3.31 -32.21
C LEU A 36 -15.08 -1.97 -32.61
N LEU A 37 -14.72 -1.13 -31.65
CA LEU A 37 -14.15 0.19 -31.90
C LEU A 37 -12.75 0.09 -32.53
N THR A 38 -11.92 -0.86 -32.08
CA THR A 38 -10.63 -1.16 -32.69
C THR A 38 -10.80 -1.68 -34.12
N ALA A 39 -11.74 -2.59 -34.37
CA ALA A 39 -12.02 -3.09 -35.71
C ALA A 39 -12.48 -1.96 -36.67
N LEU A 40 -13.34 -1.07 -36.20
CA LEU A 40 -13.77 0.12 -36.94
C LEU A 40 -12.61 1.09 -37.20
N ASN A 41 -11.72 1.27 -36.23
CA ASN A 41 -10.54 2.12 -36.38
C ASN A 41 -9.53 1.54 -37.39
N ILE A 42 -9.35 0.21 -37.43
CA ILE A 42 -8.53 -0.48 -38.43
C ILE A 42 -9.16 -0.35 -39.83
N TYR A 43 -10.47 -0.54 -39.94
CA TYR A 43 -11.19 -0.45 -41.22
C TYR A 43 -11.27 0.98 -41.75
N GLY A 44 -11.42 1.97 -40.88
CA GLY A 44 -11.57 3.38 -41.23
C GLY A 44 -10.29 4.08 -41.72
N GLY A 45 -9.10 3.53 -41.44
CA GLY A 45 -7.82 4.13 -41.79
C GLY A 45 -7.57 5.50 -41.12
N PRO A 46 -6.58 6.28 -41.58
CA PRO A 46 -6.40 7.66 -41.11
C PRO A 46 -7.66 8.46 -41.43
N PRO A 47 -8.27 9.18 -40.46
CA PRO A 47 -7.62 9.81 -39.31
C PRO A 47 -7.78 9.04 -37.98
N TRP A 48 -6.86 9.28 -37.06
CA TRP A 48 -6.72 8.70 -35.72
C TRP A 48 -7.87 9.01 -34.75
N TRP A 49 -9.07 9.34 -35.23
CA TRP A 49 -10.19 9.74 -34.42
C TRP A 49 -10.67 8.61 -33.50
N GLY A 50 -10.59 7.34 -33.94
CA GLY A 50 -10.98 6.18 -33.14
C GLY A 50 -10.05 5.88 -31.96
N LEU A 51 -8.88 6.53 -31.89
CA LEU A 51 -7.98 6.44 -30.74
C LEU A 51 -8.56 7.12 -29.49
N TRP A 52 -9.28 8.23 -29.65
CA TRP A 52 -9.78 9.01 -28.51
C TRP A 52 -10.85 8.27 -27.70
N PRO A 53 -11.89 7.67 -28.32
CA PRO A 53 -12.85 6.89 -27.55
C PRO A 53 -12.23 5.61 -26.97
N LEU A 54 -11.20 5.02 -27.61
CA LEU A 54 -10.44 3.90 -27.03
C LEU A 54 -9.70 4.32 -25.74
N LEU A 55 -9.01 5.47 -25.76
CA LEU A 55 -8.32 6.00 -24.58
C LEU A 55 -9.29 6.33 -23.45
N ILE A 56 -10.38 7.04 -23.76
CA ILE A 56 -11.37 7.46 -22.76
C ILE A 56 -12.01 6.24 -22.13
N THR A 57 -12.47 5.27 -22.94
CA THR A 57 -13.10 4.07 -22.39
C THR A 57 -12.11 3.22 -21.62
N GLY A 58 -10.86 3.10 -22.08
CA GLY A 58 -9.78 2.43 -21.36
C GLY A 58 -9.54 3.02 -19.96
N LEU A 59 -9.46 4.35 -19.86
CA LEU A 59 -9.30 5.03 -18.57
C LEU A 59 -10.50 4.84 -17.65
N ILE A 60 -11.72 4.95 -18.18
CA ILE A 60 -12.95 4.73 -17.42
C ILE A 60 -12.99 3.30 -16.88
N TYR A 61 -12.62 2.32 -17.70
CA TYR A 61 -12.60 0.92 -17.28
C TYR A 61 -11.51 0.63 -16.24
N ALA A 62 -10.32 1.22 -16.39
CA ALA A 62 -9.26 1.11 -15.39
C ALA A 62 -9.72 1.67 -14.03
N LEU A 63 -10.37 2.85 -14.03
CA LEU A 63 -10.94 3.45 -12.82
C LEU A 63 -12.01 2.55 -12.21
N HIS A 64 -12.93 2.03 -13.03
CA HIS A 64 -13.99 1.12 -12.58
C HIS A 64 -13.41 -0.16 -11.96
N TYR A 65 -12.39 -0.74 -12.58
CA TYR A 65 -11.70 -1.92 -12.06
C TYR A 65 -11.02 -1.64 -10.71
N LEU A 66 -10.37 -0.48 -10.55
CA LEU A 66 -9.75 -0.11 -9.28
C LEU A 66 -10.79 0.07 -8.17
N ILE A 67 -11.93 0.70 -8.46
CA ILE A 67 -13.04 0.86 -7.50
C ILE A 67 -13.65 -0.50 -7.14
N TYR A 68 -13.87 -1.38 -8.13
CA TYR A 68 -14.33 -2.74 -7.88
C TYR A 68 -13.33 -3.51 -7.03
N LYS A 69 -12.04 -3.43 -7.36
CA LYS A 69 -11.01 -4.14 -6.61
C LYS A 69 -10.93 -3.63 -5.18
N ALA A 70 -11.05 -2.32 -4.97
CA ALA A 70 -11.10 -1.72 -3.65
C ALA A 70 -12.36 -2.14 -2.85
N SER A 71 -13.51 -2.29 -3.50
CA SER A 71 -14.77 -2.72 -2.85
C SER A 71 -14.90 -4.24 -2.65
N VAL A 72 -14.02 -5.02 -3.25
CA VAL A 72 -13.93 -6.48 -3.10
C VAL A 72 -12.73 -6.89 -2.24
N ILE A 73 -11.94 -5.92 -1.75
CA ILE A 73 -11.04 -6.19 -0.65
C ILE A 73 -11.91 -6.61 0.55
N ASP A 74 -11.74 -7.86 0.94
CA ASP A 74 -12.45 -8.49 2.05
C ASP A 74 -11.98 -7.85 3.36
N ASP A 75 -12.90 -7.53 4.27
CA ASP A 75 -12.55 -7.01 5.59
C ASP A 75 -11.61 -7.98 6.31
N ASP A 76 -11.78 -9.29 6.09
CA ASP A 76 -10.90 -10.34 6.59
C ASP A 76 -9.47 -10.23 6.02
N TRP A 77 -9.34 -9.84 4.74
CA TRP A 77 -8.03 -9.58 4.14
C TRP A 77 -7.38 -8.33 4.73
N VAL A 78 -8.18 -7.29 4.99
CA VAL A 78 -7.70 -6.04 5.62
C VAL A 78 -7.19 -6.33 7.02
N ASP A 79 -7.94 -7.08 7.81
CA ASP A 79 -7.56 -7.43 9.19
C ASP A 79 -6.32 -8.31 9.20
N ALA A 80 -6.27 -9.35 8.37
CA ALA A 80 -5.08 -10.19 8.22
C ALA A 80 -3.85 -9.37 7.81
N ARG A 81 -4.03 -8.40 6.90
CA ARG A 81 -2.94 -7.54 6.43
C ARG A 81 -2.52 -6.48 7.45
N ALA A 82 -3.46 -5.93 8.21
CA ALA A 82 -3.18 -4.98 9.28
C ALA A 82 -2.39 -5.66 10.41
N VAL A 83 -2.71 -6.91 10.72
CA VAL A 83 -1.97 -7.74 11.67
C VAL A 83 -0.55 -8.01 11.18
N ASP A 84 -0.37 -8.43 9.92
CA ASP A 84 0.95 -8.65 9.31
C ASP A 84 1.81 -7.37 9.30
N LEU A 85 1.22 -6.23 8.95
CA LEU A 85 1.88 -4.92 9.02
C LEU A 85 2.30 -4.56 10.45
N ARG A 86 1.45 -4.82 11.45
CA ARG A 86 1.79 -4.62 12.87
C ARG A 86 2.96 -5.49 13.29
N TYR A 87 2.95 -6.78 12.94
CA TYR A 87 4.07 -7.67 13.25
C TYR A 87 5.38 -7.21 12.61
N LYS A 88 5.36 -6.79 11.34
CA LYS A 88 6.55 -6.25 10.67
C LYS A 88 7.05 -4.95 11.29
N SER A 89 6.14 -4.06 11.67
CA SER A 89 6.52 -2.81 12.36
C SER A 89 7.05 -3.05 13.78
N TYR A 90 6.53 -4.07 14.46
CA TYR A 90 7.00 -4.48 15.78
C TYR A 90 8.41 -5.08 15.71
N ASP A 91 8.66 -5.93 14.71
CA ASP A 91 9.98 -6.50 14.46
C ASP A 91 11.01 -5.42 14.13
N GLN A 92 10.62 -4.41 13.34
CA GLN A 92 11.48 -3.28 13.03
C GLN A 92 11.84 -2.44 14.27
N GLY A 93 10.87 -2.13 15.13
CA GLY A 93 11.15 -1.47 16.41
C GLY A 93 12.01 -2.30 17.36
N HIS A 94 11.91 -3.63 17.28
CA HIS A 94 12.75 -4.54 18.05
C HIS A 94 14.21 -4.57 17.54
N ILE A 95 14.40 -4.55 16.21
CA ILE A 95 15.72 -4.46 15.58
C ILE A 95 16.39 -3.14 15.95
N ASP A 96 15.65 -2.02 15.89
CA ASP A 96 16.17 -0.70 16.25
C ASP A 96 16.59 -0.64 17.73
N PHE A 97 15.81 -1.27 18.62
CA PHE A 97 16.14 -1.37 20.05
C PHE A 97 17.41 -2.19 20.33
N ILE A 98 17.60 -3.30 19.61
CA ILE A 98 18.82 -4.11 19.74
C ILE A 98 20.03 -3.33 19.22
N ALA A 99 19.87 -2.60 18.11
CA ALA A 99 20.93 -1.77 17.54
C ALA A 99 21.35 -0.65 18.51
N GLU A 100 20.39 0.09 19.08
CA GLU A 100 20.67 1.16 20.04
C GLU A 100 21.38 0.64 21.29
N ARG A 101 20.96 -0.53 21.80
CA ARG A 101 21.56 -1.14 22.98
C ARG A 101 22.99 -1.61 22.71
N HIS A 102 23.26 -2.17 21.53
CA HIS A 102 24.59 -2.60 21.11
C HIS A 102 25.55 -1.40 20.96
N ASP A 103 25.08 -0.28 20.43
CA ASP A 103 25.89 0.94 20.30
C ASP A 103 26.24 1.54 21.68
N LEU A 104 25.30 1.52 22.62
CA LEU A 104 25.54 1.95 24.01
C LEU A 104 26.57 1.08 24.72
N ASP A 105 26.52 -0.23 24.54
CA ASP A 105 27.49 -1.16 25.12
C ASP A 105 28.91 -0.92 24.58
N GLN A 106 29.06 -0.66 23.27
CA GLN A 106 30.37 -0.29 22.69
C GLN A 106 30.93 1.02 23.25
N VAL A 107 30.07 2.03 23.43
CA VAL A 107 30.48 3.30 24.03
C VAL A 107 30.94 3.11 25.47
N ASN A 108 30.21 2.31 26.26
CA ASN A 108 30.56 2.05 27.65
C ASN A 108 31.92 1.32 27.75
N ASP A 109 32.17 0.32 26.91
CA ASP A 109 33.45 -0.39 26.87
C ASP A 109 34.63 0.52 26.51
N MET A 110 34.43 1.45 25.55
CA MET A 110 35.43 2.47 25.21
C MET A 110 35.73 3.40 26.39
N LEU A 111 34.72 3.85 27.11
CA LEU A 111 34.88 4.71 28.28
C LEU A 111 35.62 4.01 29.43
N VAL A 112 35.27 2.75 29.71
CA VAL A 112 35.95 1.93 30.71
C VAL A 112 37.42 1.73 30.36
N LYS A 113 37.73 1.46 29.08
CA LYS A 113 39.11 1.30 28.62
C LYS A 113 39.91 2.60 28.77
N LYS A 114 39.34 3.73 28.35
CA LYS A 114 39.97 5.06 28.48
C LYS A 114 40.27 5.41 29.94
N GLY A 115 39.32 5.17 30.85
CA GLY A 115 39.52 5.40 32.28
C GLY A 115 40.66 4.57 32.89
N LYS A 116 40.84 3.32 32.44
CA LYS A 116 41.97 2.46 32.86
C LYS A 116 43.30 3.01 32.34
N GLU A 117 43.36 3.46 31.10
CA GLU A 117 44.55 4.06 30.50
C GLU A 117 44.96 5.36 31.20
N ASP A 118 44.00 6.24 31.48
CA ASP A 118 44.24 7.50 32.21
C ASP A 118 44.76 7.24 33.63
N LYS A 119 44.21 6.23 34.32
CA LYS A 119 44.70 5.83 35.65
C LYS A 119 46.12 5.27 35.60
N LYS A 120 46.47 4.50 34.56
CA LYS A 120 47.82 3.99 34.34
C LYS A 120 48.81 5.12 34.07
N ARG A 121 48.44 6.11 33.24
CA ARG A 121 49.24 7.31 32.97
C ARG A 121 49.53 8.13 34.21
N ARG A 122 48.51 8.35 35.07
CA ARG A 122 48.69 9.07 36.35
C ARG A 122 49.65 8.35 37.30
N LYS A 123 49.59 7.01 37.36
CA LYS A 123 50.45 6.23 38.24
C LYS A 123 51.92 6.21 37.79
N GLY A 124 52.17 6.17 36.49
CA GLY A 124 53.54 6.16 35.94
C GLY A 124 54.25 7.52 35.88
N ASN A 125 53.58 8.61 36.30
CA ASN A 125 54.16 9.96 36.33
C ASN A 125 54.38 10.47 37.76
N ALA A 126 54.14 9.61 38.75
CA ALA A 126 54.32 9.88 40.19
C ALA A 126 55.56 9.16 40.77
N ASP A 127 56.27 8.40 39.93
CA ASP A 127 57.57 7.76 40.18
C ASP A 127 58.66 8.52 39.41
#